data_AF-A0A2V8I6D7-F1
#
_entry.id   AF-A0A2V8I6D7-F1
#
_cell.length_a   1.000
_cell.length_b   1.000
_cell.length_c   1.000
_cell.angle_alpha   90.00
_cell.angle_beta   90.00
_cell.angle_gamma   90.00
#
_symmetry.space_group_name_H-M   'P 1'
#
loop_
_entity.id
_entity.type
_entity.pdbx_description
1 polymer ?
#
loop_
_entity_poly.entity_id
_entity_poly.type
_entity_poly.pdbx_seq_one_letter_code
_entity_poly.pdbx_strand_id
1 'polypeptide(L)'
;MRLPFVDNKINPAMYSKPALFVVNYRGAKPFPTTDNPCGEITYGNRTAENDGIYVGKIDYQQSAKHSLFGRVLLTRAVVPNPWDYNTNLLQDTGYRSGLAGSYTFGSTYLASSNVIQAFRLSVNRTANRYSNIKPGQLFNWCDAGVKIYCAPEITRPIMNTIVGGFNLTSGFLTGHRYIATMYSMDDDVSVVRGSHQMSFGISLGHGRQGNLAPYVSAHQFQFNGSATGLGLADFMLGRPSQLITGRTNPHHVNGTSLGLYAVDTWRVMPKLTVNYGLR
;
A
#
# COMPACT_ATOMS: atom_id res chain seq x y z
N MET A 1 -13.62 7.53 -42.57
CA MET A 1 -14.16 6.70 -41.47
C MET A 1 -15.56 7.23 -41.17
N ARG A 2 -16.63 6.45 -41.35
CA ARG A 2 -18.01 6.91 -41.12
C ARG A 2 -18.19 7.09 -39.61
N LEU A 3 -18.56 8.28 -39.14
CA LEU A 3 -18.82 8.51 -37.71
C LEU A 3 -19.95 7.55 -37.28
N PRO A 4 -19.80 6.83 -36.15
CA PRO A 4 -20.73 5.77 -35.76
C PRO A 4 -22.13 6.26 -35.36
N PHE A 5 -22.32 7.58 -35.20
CA PHE A 5 -23.59 8.18 -34.78
C PHE A 5 -23.98 9.37 -35.67
N VAL A 6 -25.28 9.49 -35.94
CA VAL A 6 -25.87 10.66 -36.64
C VAL A 6 -25.63 11.91 -35.79
N ASP A 7 -25.22 13.00 -36.44
CA ASP A 7 -24.90 14.30 -35.82
C ASP A 7 -23.88 14.24 -34.67
N ASN A 8 -23.03 13.20 -34.63
CA ASN A 8 -22.07 12.97 -33.55
C ASN A 8 -22.73 12.94 -32.16
N LYS A 9 -24.01 12.50 -32.09
CA LYS A 9 -24.80 12.41 -30.85
C LYS A 9 -25.31 10.99 -30.65
N ILE A 10 -25.08 10.45 -29.46
CA ILE A 10 -25.68 9.18 -29.06
C ILE A 10 -27.14 9.45 -28.70
N ASN A 11 -28.07 8.73 -29.32
CA ASN A 11 -29.46 8.72 -28.91
C ASN A 11 -29.55 8.24 -27.45
N PRO A 12 -30.13 9.01 -26.51
CA PRO A 12 -30.23 8.62 -25.10
C PRO A 12 -30.91 7.26 -24.87
N ALA A 13 -31.77 6.80 -25.79
CA ALA A 13 -32.36 5.46 -25.74
C ALA A 13 -31.34 4.32 -25.86
N MET A 14 -30.12 4.60 -26.36
CA MET A 14 -29.02 3.65 -26.46
C MET A 14 -28.13 3.61 -25.22
N TYR A 15 -28.33 4.51 -24.25
CA TYR A 15 -27.55 4.48 -23.02
C TYR A 15 -27.80 3.18 -22.25
N SER A 16 -26.71 2.55 -21.84
CA SER A 16 -26.73 1.31 -21.11
C SER A 16 -27.31 1.52 -19.72
N LYS A 17 -28.14 0.57 -19.26
CA LYS A 17 -28.73 0.60 -17.93
C LYS A 17 -27.68 0.70 -16.81
N PRO A 18 -26.53 0.00 -16.87
CA PRO A 18 -25.49 0.14 -15.84
C PRO A 18 -24.86 1.54 -15.81
N ALA A 19 -24.59 2.15 -16.97
CA ALA A 19 -24.04 3.51 -17.01
C ALA A 19 -25.03 4.53 -16.42
N LEU A 20 -26.31 4.42 -16.80
CA LEU A 20 -27.38 5.25 -16.24
C LEU A 20 -27.56 5.06 -14.74
N PHE A 21 -27.40 3.83 -14.23
CA PHE A 21 -27.45 3.56 -12.80
C PHE A 21 -26.32 4.28 -12.05
N VAL A 22 -25.09 4.23 -12.58
CA VAL A 22 -23.93 4.89 -11.95
C VAL A 22 -24.09 6.40 -11.91
N VAL A 23 -24.39 7.04 -13.04
CA VAL A 23 -24.49 8.52 -13.11
C VAL A 23 -25.70 9.06 -12.33
N ASN A 24 -26.72 8.23 -12.11
CA ASN A 24 -27.91 8.55 -11.33
C ASN A 24 -27.97 7.81 -9.98
N TYR A 25 -26.82 7.38 -9.44
CA TYR A 25 -26.79 6.56 -8.23
C TYR A 25 -27.39 7.33 -7.04
N ARG A 26 -28.57 6.89 -6.58
CA ARG A 26 -29.37 7.59 -5.55
C ARG A 26 -28.79 7.52 -4.15
N GLY A 27 -27.80 6.65 -3.91
CA GLY A 27 -27.10 6.57 -2.62
C GLY A 27 -26.05 7.66 -2.43
N ALA A 28 -25.78 8.48 -3.46
CA ALA A 28 -24.84 9.58 -3.44
C ALA A 28 -25.54 10.92 -3.75
N LYS A 29 -24.87 12.03 -3.49
CA LYS A 29 -25.20 13.32 -4.11
C LYS A 29 -25.16 13.17 -5.64
N PRO A 30 -26.04 13.89 -6.37
CA PRO A 30 -25.98 13.94 -7.82
C PRO A 30 -24.57 14.28 -8.30
N PHE A 31 -24.21 13.77 -9.48
CA PHE A 31 -22.99 14.20 -10.14
C PHE A 31 -23.03 15.73 -10.29
N PRO A 32 -21.91 16.42 -10.03
CA PRO A 32 -21.85 17.87 -10.14
C PRO A 32 -22.20 18.31 -11.57
N THR A 33 -22.90 19.43 -11.69
CA THR A 33 -23.17 20.11 -12.96
C THR A 33 -22.16 21.24 -13.16
N THR A 34 -21.97 21.67 -14.40
CA THR A 34 -21.04 22.75 -14.76
C THR A 34 -21.70 23.69 -15.76
N ASP A 35 -21.41 24.98 -15.61
CA ASP A 35 -21.79 26.01 -16.59
C ASP A 35 -20.73 26.14 -17.71
N ASN A 36 -19.63 25.37 -17.62
CA ASN A 36 -18.64 25.32 -18.68
C ASN A 36 -19.29 24.75 -19.96
N PRO A 37 -19.24 25.46 -21.09
CA PRO A 37 -19.87 25.02 -22.35
C PRO A 37 -19.30 23.70 -22.89
N CYS A 38 -18.09 23.33 -22.49
CA CYS A 38 -17.46 22.05 -22.82
C CYS A 38 -17.86 20.90 -21.88
N GLY A 39 -18.66 21.15 -20.84
CA GLY A 39 -19.09 20.13 -19.88
C GLY A 39 -18.00 19.70 -18.88
N GLU A 40 -16.92 20.47 -18.77
CA GLU A 40 -15.82 20.18 -17.84
C GLU A 40 -16.21 20.45 -16.37
N ILE A 41 -15.93 19.47 -15.51
CA ILE A 41 -16.18 19.54 -14.08
C ILE A 41 -14.87 19.32 -13.33
N THR A 42 -14.49 20.28 -12.49
CA THR A 42 -13.40 20.13 -11.53
C THR A 42 -13.95 19.82 -10.15
N TYR A 43 -13.48 18.75 -9.52
CA TYR A 43 -13.79 18.41 -8.13
C TYR A 43 -12.50 18.04 -7.38
N GLY A 44 -12.40 18.42 -6.12
CA GLY A 44 -11.25 18.09 -5.26
C GLY A 44 -11.59 17.00 -4.26
N ASN A 45 -10.63 16.12 -3.96
CA ASN A 45 -10.77 15.17 -2.86
C ASN A 45 -10.30 15.81 -1.56
N ARG A 46 -11.15 15.80 -0.53
CA ARG A 46 -10.71 16.16 0.82
C ARG A 46 -9.94 15.00 1.42
N THR A 47 -8.64 15.16 1.58
CA THR A 47 -7.79 14.24 2.36
C THR A 47 -7.68 14.76 3.79
N ALA A 48 -8.21 13.99 4.72
CA ALA A 48 -7.96 14.18 6.15
C ALA A 48 -7.11 13.00 6.62
N GLU A 49 -6.09 13.26 7.42
CA GLU A 49 -5.21 12.23 7.96
C GLU A 49 -4.80 12.63 9.37
N ASN A 50 -4.78 11.66 10.27
CA ASN A 50 -4.36 11.83 11.66
C ASN A 50 -3.22 10.87 11.95
N ASP A 51 -2.02 11.46 12.08
CA ASP A 51 -0.78 10.75 12.28
C ASP A 51 -0.29 10.86 13.72
N GLY A 52 0.37 9.81 14.18
CA GLY A 52 1.04 9.77 15.48
C GLY A 52 2.38 9.06 15.36
N ILE A 53 3.43 9.67 15.90
CA ILE A 53 4.76 9.07 15.99
C ILE A 53 5.15 9.02 17.46
N TYR A 54 5.45 7.82 17.95
CA TYR A 54 5.83 7.58 19.35
C TYR A 54 7.20 6.93 19.37
N VAL A 55 8.13 7.53 20.11
CA VAL A 55 9.50 7.05 20.23
C VAL A 55 9.80 6.83 21.70
N GLY A 56 10.39 5.68 22.02
CA GLY A 56 10.94 5.39 23.33
C GLY A 56 12.31 4.76 23.18
N LYS A 57 13.25 5.14 24.03
CA LYS A 57 14.54 4.50 24.14
C LYS A 57 14.96 4.46 25.61
N ILE A 58 15.50 3.33 26.01
CA ILE A 58 16.13 3.14 27.32
C ILE A 58 17.54 2.66 27.06
N ASP A 59 18.51 3.32 27.66
CA ASP A 59 19.91 2.93 27.67
C ASP A 59 20.29 2.52 29.10
N TYR A 60 20.98 1.41 29.24
CA TYR A 60 21.39 0.87 30.54
C TYR A 60 22.84 0.40 30.49
N GLN A 61 23.68 1.02 31.31
CA GLN A 61 25.06 0.59 31.50
C GLN A 61 25.10 -0.46 32.63
N GLN A 62 25.11 -1.74 32.27
CA GLN A 62 25.12 -2.83 33.23
C GLN A 62 26.45 -2.94 33.99
N SER A 63 27.58 -2.63 33.32
CA SER A 63 28.91 -2.56 33.93
C SER A 63 29.85 -1.70 33.10
N ALA A 64 31.10 -1.49 33.51
CA ALA A 64 32.10 -0.82 32.69
C ALA A 64 32.36 -1.51 31.32
N LYS A 65 31.97 -2.78 31.16
CA LYS A 65 32.18 -3.59 29.94
C LYS A 65 30.91 -3.91 29.17
N HIS A 66 29.73 -3.55 29.68
CA HIS A 66 28.47 -4.02 29.09
C HIS A 66 27.42 -2.93 29.10
N SER A 67 26.97 -2.55 27.90
CA SER A 67 25.87 -1.60 27.69
C SER A 67 24.72 -2.29 26.96
N LEU A 68 23.51 -2.06 27.43
CA LEU A 68 22.27 -2.53 26.84
C LEU A 68 21.42 -1.35 26.40
N PHE A 69 20.63 -1.53 25.35
CA PHE A 69 19.57 -0.58 25.03
C PHE A 69 18.31 -1.29 24.52
N GLY A 70 17.17 -0.65 24.75
CA GLY A 70 15.89 -0.99 24.13
C GLY A 70 15.32 0.23 23.42
N ARG A 71 14.77 0.05 22.22
CA ARG A 71 14.12 1.10 21.45
C ARG A 71 12.78 0.62 20.92
N VAL A 72 11.81 1.54 20.95
CA VAL A 72 10.54 1.41 20.25
C VAL A 72 10.30 2.64 19.37
N LEU A 73 9.79 2.42 18.16
CA LEU A 73 9.23 3.44 17.29
C LEU A 73 7.88 2.94 16.80
N LEU A 74 6.81 3.65 17.12
CA LEU A 74 5.46 3.38 16.62
C LEU A 74 5.04 4.54 15.73
N THR A 75 4.52 4.22 14.55
CA THR A 75 3.92 5.18 13.63
C THR A 75 2.50 4.72 13.37
N ARG A 76 1.54 5.60 13.62
CA ARG A 76 0.11 5.37 13.40
C ARG A 76 -0.37 6.39 12.40
N ALA A 77 -1.16 5.94 11.44
CA ALA A 77 -1.87 6.81 10.51
C ALA A 77 -3.33 6.39 10.46
N VAL A 78 -4.25 7.35 10.50
CA VAL A 78 -5.68 7.11 10.28
C VAL A 78 -6.20 8.13 9.28
N VAL A 79 -6.65 7.61 8.14
CA VAL A 79 -7.34 8.37 7.11
C VAL A 79 -8.82 8.00 7.20
N PRO A 80 -9.70 8.86 7.71
CA PRO A 80 -11.14 8.58 7.72
C PRO A 80 -11.70 8.49 6.30
N ASN A 81 -12.88 7.88 6.15
CA ASN A 81 -13.53 7.83 4.83
C ASN A 81 -14.11 9.22 4.49
N PRO A 82 -13.75 9.84 3.35
CA PRO A 82 -14.42 11.06 2.88
C PRO A 82 -15.94 10.96 2.80
N TRP A 83 -16.49 9.77 2.53
CA TRP A 83 -17.93 9.52 2.47
C TRP A 83 -18.67 9.89 3.76
N ASP A 84 -18.01 9.79 4.91
CA ASP A 84 -18.60 10.14 6.21
C ASP A 84 -18.91 11.66 6.32
N TYR A 85 -18.32 12.47 5.42
CA TYR A 85 -18.45 13.93 5.41
C TYR A 85 -18.98 14.47 4.06
N ASN A 86 -18.75 13.76 2.95
CA ASN A 86 -19.23 14.13 1.63
C ASN A 86 -19.64 12.88 0.86
N THR A 87 -20.95 12.68 0.69
CA THR A 87 -21.56 11.56 -0.03
C THR A 87 -21.42 11.69 -1.56
N ASN A 88 -20.22 12.01 -2.06
CA ASN A 88 -19.92 12.14 -3.48
C ASN A 88 -19.19 10.89 -3.98
N LEU A 89 -19.77 10.21 -4.99
CA LEU A 89 -19.21 9.00 -5.61
C LEU A 89 -17.81 9.20 -6.18
N LEU A 90 -17.48 10.41 -6.62
CA LEU A 90 -16.19 10.73 -7.22
C LEU A 90 -15.07 10.95 -6.19
N GLN A 91 -15.40 10.99 -4.90
CA GLN A 91 -14.45 11.32 -3.82
C GLN A 91 -14.26 10.20 -2.78
N ASP A 92 -14.96 9.07 -2.90
CA ASP A 92 -14.83 7.95 -1.96
C ASP A 92 -13.47 7.28 -2.09
N THR A 93 -12.53 7.57 -1.19
CA THR A 93 -11.23 6.87 -1.14
C THR A 93 -11.17 5.84 -0.03
N GLY A 94 -12.16 5.87 0.85
CA GLY A 94 -12.27 4.94 1.93
C GLY A 94 -11.37 5.19 3.15
N TYR A 95 -11.75 4.62 4.29
CA TYR A 95 -11.06 4.58 5.55
C TYR A 95 -9.88 3.63 5.52
N ARG A 96 -8.76 4.12 6.07
CA ARG A 96 -7.48 3.44 6.14
C ARG A 96 -6.92 3.66 7.54
N SER A 97 -6.42 2.61 8.15
CA SER A 97 -5.64 2.71 9.38
C SER A 97 -4.40 1.86 9.31
N GLY A 98 -3.30 2.43 9.76
CA GLY A 98 -1.99 1.78 9.79
C GLY A 98 -1.39 1.89 11.18
N LEU A 99 -0.70 0.83 11.59
CA LEU A 99 0.27 0.87 12.67
C LEU A 99 1.54 0.19 12.19
N ALA A 100 2.64 0.92 12.14
CA ALA A 100 3.98 0.37 11.96
C ALA A 100 4.75 0.49 13.28
N GLY A 101 5.26 -0.64 13.77
CA GLY A 101 6.07 -0.73 14.98
C GLY A 101 7.45 -1.28 14.66
N SER A 102 8.47 -0.65 15.22
CA SER A 102 9.86 -1.12 15.23
C SER A 102 10.29 -1.27 16.67
N TYR A 103 10.71 -2.47 17.04
CA TYR A 103 11.19 -2.82 18.37
C TYR A 103 12.60 -3.34 18.22
N THR A 104 13.56 -2.76 18.93
CA THR A 104 14.97 -3.17 18.88
C THR A 104 15.51 -3.32 20.29
N PHE A 105 16.18 -4.43 20.53
CA PHE A 105 17.05 -4.64 21.66
C PHE A 105 18.49 -4.72 21.16
N GLY A 106 19.43 -4.13 21.89
CA GLY A 106 20.84 -4.24 21.58
C GLY A 106 21.70 -4.41 22.82
N SER A 107 22.82 -5.11 22.63
CA SER A 107 23.82 -5.40 23.65
C SER A 107 25.20 -5.13 23.06
N THR A 108 26.02 -4.33 23.71
CA THR A 108 27.43 -4.14 23.35
C THR A 108 28.30 -4.57 24.52
N TYR A 109 29.17 -5.55 24.28
CA TYR A 109 30.02 -6.18 25.29
C TYR A 109 31.49 -6.05 24.93
N LEU A 110 32.26 -5.46 25.83
CA LEU A 110 33.72 -5.37 25.76
C LEU A 110 34.31 -6.64 26.39
N ALA A 111 34.48 -7.68 25.58
CA ALA A 111 35.00 -8.97 26.03
C ALA A 111 36.46 -8.85 26.54
N SER A 112 37.26 -7.99 25.91
CA SER A 112 38.62 -7.64 26.34
C SER A 112 38.97 -6.23 25.85
N SER A 113 40.15 -5.71 26.19
CA SER A 113 40.58 -4.36 25.77
C SER A 113 40.64 -4.15 24.24
N ASN A 114 40.57 -5.24 23.47
CA ASN A 114 40.71 -5.23 22.03
C ASN A 114 39.63 -6.07 21.30
N VAL A 115 38.59 -6.52 22.00
CA VAL A 115 37.47 -7.28 21.41
C VAL A 115 36.13 -6.72 21.89
N ILE A 116 35.29 -6.32 20.93
CA ILE A 116 33.94 -5.80 21.16
C ILE A 116 32.96 -6.68 20.40
N GLN A 117 31.91 -7.17 21.07
CA GLN A 117 30.75 -7.79 20.43
C GLN A 117 29.57 -6.83 20.50
N ALA A 118 28.86 -6.65 19.39
CA ALA A 118 27.63 -5.89 19.30
C ALA A 118 26.51 -6.76 18.74
N PHE A 119 25.57 -7.12 19.60
CA PHE A 119 24.39 -7.91 19.26
C PHE A 119 23.16 -7.02 19.13
N ARG A 120 22.31 -7.27 18.12
CA ARG A 120 21.03 -6.60 17.91
C ARG A 120 19.95 -7.61 17.57
N LEU A 121 18.79 -7.45 18.20
CA LEU A 121 17.56 -8.17 17.87
C LEU A 121 16.48 -7.14 17.56
N SER A 122 15.80 -7.28 16.44
CA SER A 122 14.76 -6.35 16.01
C SER A 122 13.53 -7.06 15.47
N VAL A 123 12.37 -6.46 15.74
CA VAL A 123 11.09 -6.83 15.13
C VAL A 123 10.48 -5.59 14.50
N ASN A 124 10.25 -5.63 13.20
CA ASN A 124 9.51 -4.61 12.47
C ASN A 124 8.17 -5.20 12.04
N ARG A 125 7.07 -4.53 12.36
CA ARG A 125 5.72 -4.97 11.98
C ARG A 125 4.92 -3.80 11.45
N THR A 126 4.35 -3.96 10.26
CA THR A 126 3.38 -3.04 9.70
C THR A 126 2.05 -3.75 9.56
N ALA A 127 0.98 -3.13 10.05
CA ALA A 127 -0.38 -3.64 9.91
C ALA A 127 -1.27 -2.53 9.37
N ASN A 128 -1.51 -2.57 8.06
CA ASN A 128 -2.43 -1.69 7.37
C ASN A 128 -3.77 -2.39 7.20
N ARG A 129 -4.84 -1.72 7.59
CA ARG A 129 -6.22 -2.16 7.47
C ARG A 129 -6.96 -1.14 6.64
N TYR A 130 -7.71 -1.65 5.69
CA TYR A 130 -8.59 -0.87 4.87
C TYR A 130 -9.97 -1.46 5.09
N SER A 131 -10.87 -0.61 5.54
CA SER A 131 -12.23 -1.01 5.86
C SER A 131 -13.08 0.08 5.31
N ASN A 132 -14.15 -0.28 4.60
CA ASN A 132 -15.07 0.72 4.13
C ASN A 132 -16.49 0.20 4.07
N ILE A 133 -17.35 1.05 4.62
CA ILE A 133 -18.79 1.09 4.41
C ILE A 133 -19.54 0.03 5.19
N LYS A 134 -20.55 0.51 5.93
CA LYS A 134 -21.63 -0.34 6.44
C LYS A 134 -22.26 -1.05 5.24
N PRO A 135 -22.52 -2.36 5.27
CA PRO A 135 -23.19 -3.06 4.16
C PRO A 135 -24.36 -2.22 3.61
N GLY A 136 -24.36 -1.97 2.29
CA GLY A 136 -25.42 -1.20 1.60
C GLY A 136 -25.18 0.30 1.38
N GLN A 137 -24.08 0.90 1.85
CA GLN A 137 -23.83 2.35 1.60
C GLN A 137 -23.21 2.65 0.21
N LEU A 138 -22.75 1.63 -0.53
CA LEU A 138 -22.41 1.70 -1.95
C LEU A 138 -23.05 0.54 -2.72
N PHE A 139 -22.93 0.57 -4.04
CA PHE A 139 -23.44 -0.44 -4.97
C PHE A 139 -22.33 -1.34 -5.52
N ASN A 140 -22.63 -2.56 -5.92
CA ASN A 140 -21.78 -3.35 -6.80
C ASN A 140 -22.35 -3.37 -8.24
N TRP A 141 -21.62 -3.97 -9.17
CA TRP A 141 -22.05 -4.01 -10.58
C TRP A 141 -23.34 -4.81 -10.81
N CYS A 142 -23.69 -5.73 -9.92
CA CYS A 142 -24.95 -6.48 -10.00
C CYS A 142 -26.15 -5.60 -9.61
N ASP A 143 -25.98 -4.67 -8.67
CA ASP A 143 -26.99 -3.65 -8.37
C ASP A 143 -27.23 -2.73 -9.58
N ALA A 144 -26.19 -2.48 -10.38
CA ALA A 144 -26.28 -1.76 -11.66
C ALA A 144 -26.86 -2.62 -12.81
N GLY A 145 -27.22 -3.88 -12.56
CA GLY A 145 -27.81 -4.80 -13.52
C GLY A 145 -26.82 -5.53 -14.42
N VAL A 146 -25.51 -5.47 -14.14
CA VAL A 146 -24.50 -6.24 -14.85
C VAL A 146 -24.59 -7.71 -14.43
N LYS A 147 -24.68 -8.62 -15.41
CA LYS A 147 -24.73 -10.06 -15.17
C LYS A 147 -23.32 -10.62 -14.90
N ILE A 148 -22.83 -10.40 -13.69
CA ILE A 148 -21.52 -10.85 -13.23
C ILE A 148 -21.61 -11.41 -11.81
N TYR A 149 -20.53 -12.01 -11.32
CA TYR A 149 -20.48 -12.54 -9.96
C TYR A 149 -20.21 -11.44 -8.92
N CYS A 150 -21.19 -11.03 -8.13
CA CYS A 150 -20.99 -10.07 -7.02
C CYS A 150 -21.27 -10.75 -5.68
N ALA A 151 -20.37 -11.63 -5.24
CA ALA A 151 -20.41 -12.24 -3.92
C ALA A 151 -20.73 -11.22 -2.80
N PRO A 152 -21.25 -11.65 -1.62
CA PRO A 152 -21.63 -10.75 -0.54
C PRO A 152 -20.52 -9.80 -0.07
N GLU A 153 -19.25 -10.15 -0.31
CA GLU A 153 -18.09 -9.33 0.06
C GLU A 153 -17.85 -8.15 -0.91
N ILE A 154 -18.41 -8.18 -2.12
CA ILE A 154 -18.26 -7.14 -3.13
C ILE A 154 -19.38 -6.10 -2.95
N THR A 155 -19.04 -4.99 -2.29
CA THR A 155 -20.01 -3.96 -1.88
C THR A 155 -19.82 -2.61 -2.59
N ARG A 156 -18.89 -2.52 -3.54
CA ARG A 156 -18.51 -1.28 -4.25
C ARG A 156 -17.83 -1.56 -5.60
N PRO A 157 -17.80 -0.61 -6.55
CA PRO A 157 -16.93 -0.69 -7.72
C PRO A 157 -15.50 -0.22 -7.39
N ILE A 158 -14.47 -1.06 -7.59
CA ILE A 158 -13.07 -0.61 -7.41
C ILE A 158 -12.50 -0.13 -8.75
N MET A 159 -11.75 0.97 -8.72
CA MET A 159 -10.87 1.48 -9.79
C MET A 159 -11.33 1.20 -11.22
N ASN A 160 -12.23 2.04 -11.72
CA ASN A 160 -12.67 2.03 -13.12
C ASN A 160 -12.15 3.26 -13.83
N THR A 161 -11.63 3.06 -15.03
CA THR A 161 -11.02 4.11 -15.85
C THR A 161 -11.92 4.39 -17.03
N ILE A 162 -12.35 5.65 -17.15
CA ILE A 162 -13.05 6.18 -18.31
C ILE A 162 -12.15 7.26 -18.90
N VAL A 163 -11.48 6.96 -20.01
CA VAL A 163 -10.54 7.89 -20.64
C VAL A 163 -11.30 9.13 -21.11
N GLY A 164 -10.82 10.31 -20.69
CA GLY A 164 -11.49 11.59 -20.95
C GLY A 164 -12.80 11.78 -20.16
N GLY A 165 -13.05 10.95 -19.15
CA GLY A 165 -14.22 11.04 -18.25
C GLY A 165 -13.82 11.06 -16.77
N PHE A 166 -14.81 10.82 -15.90
CA PHE A 166 -14.59 10.68 -14.47
C PHE A 166 -14.01 9.31 -14.12
N ASN A 167 -13.30 9.24 -12.99
CA ASN A 167 -12.86 7.97 -12.44
C ASN A 167 -13.80 7.51 -11.32
N LEU A 168 -14.19 6.24 -11.35
CA LEU A 168 -14.88 5.60 -10.22
C LEU A 168 -13.84 4.84 -9.41
N THR A 169 -13.20 5.53 -8.49
CA THR A 169 -12.35 4.92 -7.48
C THR A 169 -13.11 5.01 -6.17
N SER A 170 -13.63 3.89 -5.65
CA SER A 170 -14.28 3.85 -4.32
C SER A 170 -13.34 3.33 -3.22
N GLY A 171 -12.03 3.56 -3.38
CA GLY A 171 -11.01 3.02 -2.48
C GLY A 171 -10.93 1.49 -2.46
N PHE A 172 -10.54 0.93 -1.32
CA PHE A 172 -10.40 -0.51 -1.09
C PHE A 172 -11.68 -1.13 -0.52
N LEU A 173 -12.03 -2.36 -0.91
CA LEU A 173 -13.10 -3.14 -0.28
C LEU A 173 -12.85 -3.38 1.22
N THR A 174 -13.92 -3.59 1.98
CA THR A 174 -13.81 -4.03 3.37
C THR A 174 -13.06 -5.36 3.48
N GLY A 175 -12.18 -5.44 4.48
CA GLY A 175 -11.41 -6.66 4.76
C GLY A 175 -10.01 -6.65 4.17
N HIS A 176 -9.68 -5.67 3.32
CA HIS A 176 -8.32 -5.46 2.84
C HIS A 176 -7.35 -5.27 4.01
N ARG A 177 -6.32 -6.12 4.06
CA ARG A 177 -5.32 -6.11 5.14
C ARG A 177 -3.96 -6.37 4.53
N TYR A 178 -2.97 -5.58 4.89
CA TYR A 178 -1.58 -5.78 4.49
C TYR A 178 -0.74 -5.81 5.75
N ILE A 179 -0.28 -7.00 6.12
CA ILE A 179 0.42 -7.23 7.38
C ILE A 179 1.77 -7.83 7.05
N ALA A 180 2.83 -7.08 7.33
CA ALA A 180 4.20 -7.53 7.21
C ALA A 180 4.84 -7.60 8.59
N THR A 181 5.69 -8.60 8.83
CA THR A 181 6.52 -8.70 10.02
C THR A 181 7.88 -9.24 9.65
N MET A 182 8.92 -8.52 10.02
CA MET A 182 10.32 -8.88 9.84
C MET A 182 10.95 -9.08 11.21
N TYR A 183 11.52 -10.25 11.42
CA TYR A 183 12.38 -10.57 12.56
C TYR A 183 13.82 -10.48 12.06
N SER A 184 14.66 -9.71 12.74
CA SER A 184 16.07 -9.52 12.37
C SER A 184 16.96 -9.73 13.57
N MET A 185 18.07 -10.41 13.36
CA MET A 185 19.14 -10.59 14.33
C MET A 185 20.47 -10.28 13.65
N ASP A 186 21.29 -9.47 14.29
CA ASP A 186 22.64 -9.15 13.84
C ASP A 186 23.60 -9.36 15.02
N ASP A 187 24.74 -9.99 14.76
CA ASP A 187 25.84 -10.09 15.74
C ASP A 187 27.15 -9.74 15.03
N ASP A 188 27.83 -8.72 15.55
CA ASP A 188 29.06 -8.17 15.00
C ASP A 188 30.18 -8.28 16.04
N VAL A 189 31.32 -8.86 15.67
CA VAL A 189 32.51 -8.95 16.53
C VAL A 189 33.63 -8.14 15.88
N SER A 190 34.13 -7.14 16.60
CA SER A 190 35.27 -6.33 16.21
C SER A 190 36.49 -6.67 17.04
N VAL A 191 37.63 -6.90 16.39
CA VAL A 191 38.88 -7.31 17.01
C VAL A 191 40.02 -6.42 16.52
N VAL A 192 40.75 -5.81 17.46
CA VAL A 192 42.00 -5.13 17.16
C VAL A 192 43.16 -6.03 17.60
N ARG A 193 44.04 -6.40 16.68
CA ARG A 193 45.20 -7.24 17.03
C ARG A 193 46.41 -6.83 16.22
N GLY A 194 47.40 -6.23 16.89
CA GLY A 194 48.59 -5.72 16.21
C GLY A 194 48.23 -4.63 15.20
N SER A 195 48.60 -4.82 13.93
CA SER A 195 48.27 -3.91 12.82
C SER A 195 46.93 -4.19 12.14
N HIS A 196 46.11 -5.11 12.68
CA HIS A 196 44.82 -5.50 12.12
C HIS A 196 43.65 -4.93 12.92
N GLN A 197 42.64 -4.44 12.22
CA GLN A 197 41.32 -4.13 12.74
C GLN A 197 40.30 -4.94 11.93
N MET A 198 39.85 -6.04 12.51
CA MET A 198 38.96 -7.00 11.88
C MET A 198 37.54 -6.82 12.40
N SER A 199 36.56 -7.03 11.52
CA SER A 199 35.16 -7.17 11.90
C SER A 199 34.55 -8.38 11.21
N PHE A 200 33.84 -9.18 11.99
CA PHE A 200 33.09 -10.34 11.54
C PHE A 200 31.63 -10.12 11.90
N GLY A 201 30.70 -10.56 11.06
CA GLY A 201 29.31 -10.51 11.48
C GLY A 201 28.40 -11.49 10.77
N ILE A 202 27.30 -11.76 11.45
CA ILE A 202 26.18 -12.56 10.96
C ILE A 202 24.92 -11.71 11.00
N SER A 203 24.10 -11.83 9.95
CA SER A 203 22.78 -11.23 9.86
C SER A 203 21.77 -12.31 9.49
N LEU A 204 20.71 -12.42 10.27
CA LEU A 204 19.61 -13.35 10.07
C LEU A 204 18.32 -12.56 10.01
N GLY A 205 17.58 -12.73 8.93
CA GLY A 205 16.29 -12.07 8.73
C GLY A 205 15.23 -13.08 8.37
N HIS A 206 14.10 -13.10 9.08
CA HIS A 206 12.92 -13.85 8.69
C HIS A 206 11.73 -12.91 8.50
N GLY A 207 11.30 -12.78 7.26
CA GLY A 207 10.16 -11.97 6.86
C GLY A 207 8.94 -12.82 6.64
N ARG A 208 7.77 -12.34 7.09
CA ARG A 208 6.47 -12.86 6.70
C ARG A 208 5.54 -11.73 6.32
N GLN A 209 4.77 -11.95 5.27
CA GLN A 209 3.74 -11.05 4.79
C GLN A 209 2.46 -11.84 4.60
N GLY A 210 1.39 -11.35 5.21
CA GLY A 210 0.02 -11.82 4.99
C GLY A 210 -0.82 -10.66 4.50
N ASN A 211 -1.25 -10.74 3.25
CA ASN A 211 -2.15 -9.78 2.66
C ASN A 211 -3.48 -10.46 2.30
N LEU A 212 -4.57 -9.74 2.50
CA LEU A 212 -5.85 -10.04 1.89
C LEU A 212 -6.18 -8.86 0.99
N ALA A 213 -6.16 -9.08 -0.32
CA ALA A 213 -6.38 -8.03 -1.31
C ALA A 213 -7.44 -8.47 -2.35
N PRO A 214 -8.73 -8.24 -2.09
CA PRO A 214 -9.79 -8.38 -3.08
C PRO A 214 -9.75 -7.26 -4.16
N TYR A 215 -8.58 -6.99 -4.75
CA TYR A 215 -8.37 -5.85 -5.64
C TYR A 215 -9.13 -5.99 -6.98
N VAL A 216 -9.03 -7.16 -7.61
CA VAL A 216 -9.69 -7.45 -8.90
C VAL A 216 -11.06 -8.09 -8.74
N SER A 217 -11.47 -8.48 -7.52
CA SER A 217 -12.74 -9.17 -7.32
C SER A 217 -13.96 -8.25 -7.45
N ALA A 218 -13.79 -6.93 -7.33
CA ALA A 218 -14.87 -5.97 -7.55
C ALA A 218 -15.17 -5.67 -9.03
N HIS A 219 -14.48 -6.31 -9.97
CA HIS A 219 -14.60 -6.11 -11.42
C HIS A 219 -14.23 -4.69 -11.85
N GLN A 220 -13.09 -4.56 -12.51
CA GLN A 220 -12.59 -3.29 -13.02
C GLN A 220 -12.88 -3.22 -14.52
N PHE A 221 -13.70 -2.24 -14.90
CA PHE A 221 -13.98 -1.94 -16.29
C PHE A 221 -13.11 -0.77 -16.76
N GLN A 222 -12.57 -0.91 -17.96
CA GLN A 222 -11.87 0.17 -18.66
C GLN A 222 -12.64 0.56 -19.92
N PHE A 223 -12.72 1.87 -20.18
CA PHE A 223 -13.35 2.45 -21.35
C PHE A 223 -12.38 3.46 -21.96
N ASN A 224 -11.78 3.12 -23.10
CA ASN A 224 -10.69 3.91 -23.70
C ASN A 224 -11.03 4.53 -25.06
N GLY A 225 -12.26 4.36 -25.56
CA GLY A 225 -12.67 4.87 -26.86
C GLY A 225 -12.45 3.86 -28.00
N SER A 226 -12.09 2.60 -27.73
CA SER A 226 -11.88 1.61 -28.80
C SER A 226 -13.16 1.33 -29.61
N ALA A 227 -14.34 1.53 -29.04
CA ALA A 227 -15.60 1.26 -29.74
C ALA A 227 -16.21 2.50 -30.42
N THR A 228 -16.00 3.70 -29.88
CA THR A 228 -16.63 4.94 -30.38
C THR A 228 -15.68 6.09 -30.67
N GLY A 229 -14.40 5.98 -30.30
CA GLY A 229 -13.41 7.04 -30.33
C GLY A 229 -13.33 7.86 -29.03
N LEU A 230 -14.27 7.70 -28.10
CA LEU A 230 -14.31 8.43 -26.82
C LEU A 230 -14.63 7.49 -25.64
N GLY A 231 -13.83 7.54 -24.57
CA GLY A 231 -14.01 6.65 -23.41
C GLY A 231 -15.35 6.86 -22.69
N LEU A 232 -15.81 8.11 -22.55
CA LEU A 232 -17.11 8.40 -21.94
C LEU A 232 -18.29 7.86 -22.77
N ALA A 233 -18.19 7.92 -24.10
CA ALA A 233 -19.19 7.35 -24.99
C ALA A 233 -19.23 5.82 -24.90
N ASP A 234 -18.06 5.17 -24.85
CA ASP A 234 -17.93 3.73 -24.59
C ASP A 234 -18.58 3.34 -23.26
N PHE A 235 -18.35 4.12 -22.20
CA PHE A 235 -18.99 3.92 -20.89
C PHE A 235 -20.51 4.03 -20.98
N MET A 236 -21.03 5.12 -21.55
CA MET A 236 -22.47 5.35 -21.66
C MET A 236 -23.17 4.25 -22.48
N LEU A 237 -22.50 3.68 -23.48
CA LEU A 237 -23.01 2.55 -24.28
C LEU A 237 -22.74 1.17 -23.67
N GLY A 238 -21.99 1.07 -22.57
CA GLY A 238 -21.65 -0.20 -21.94
C GLY A 238 -20.68 -1.05 -22.78
N ARG A 239 -19.72 -0.43 -23.46
CA ARG A 239 -18.72 -1.08 -24.32
C ARG A 239 -17.32 -0.98 -23.71
N PRO A 240 -16.98 -1.78 -22.68
CA PRO A 240 -15.65 -1.74 -22.08
C PRO A 240 -14.60 -2.27 -23.05
N SER A 241 -13.42 -1.64 -23.08
CA SER A 241 -12.25 -2.12 -23.80
C SER A 241 -11.54 -3.26 -23.06
N GLN A 242 -11.71 -3.32 -21.74
CA GLN A 242 -11.16 -4.37 -20.89
C GLN A 242 -12.05 -4.60 -19.66
N LEU A 243 -12.11 -5.86 -19.23
CA LEU A 243 -12.63 -6.27 -17.93
C LEU A 243 -11.53 -7.03 -17.17
N ILE A 244 -11.15 -6.54 -16.00
CA ILE A 244 -10.23 -7.23 -15.08
C ILE A 244 -11.06 -7.77 -13.93
N THR A 245 -11.04 -9.09 -13.77
CA THR A 245 -11.79 -9.80 -12.73
C THR A 245 -10.97 -10.95 -12.16
N GLY A 246 -11.26 -11.33 -10.92
CA GLY A 246 -10.64 -12.49 -10.28
C GLY A 246 -11.29 -12.79 -8.94
N ARG A 247 -10.89 -13.90 -8.31
CA ARG A 247 -11.28 -14.19 -6.93
C ARG A 247 -10.43 -13.39 -5.95
N THR A 248 -10.96 -13.16 -4.75
CA THR A 248 -10.18 -12.63 -3.64
C THR A 248 -8.95 -13.49 -3.41
N ASN A 249 -7.77 -12.90 -3.51
CA ASN A 249 -6.52 -13.64 -3.38
C ASN A 249 -5.85 -13.34 -2.03
N PRO A 250 -5.78 -14.31 -1.09
CA PRO A 250 -4.89 -14.21 0.04
C PRO A 250 -3.45 -14.42 -0.43
N HIS A 251 -2.58 -13.45 -0.14
CA HIS A 251 -1.16 -13.56 -0.45
C HIS A 251 -0.37 -13.78 0.84
N HIS A 252 0.25 -14.94 0.94
CA HIS A 252 1.15 -15.29 2.03
C HIS A 252 2.54 -15.53 1.47
N VAL A 253 3.50 -14.71 1.89
CA VAL A 253 4.89 -14.84 1.49
C VAL A 253 5.73 -14.86 2.76
N ASN A 254 6.69 -15.77 2.82
CA ASN A 254 7.71 -15.74 3.85
C ASN A 254 9.07 -16.04 3.23
N GLY A 255 10.13 -15.68 3.95
CA GLY A 255 11.48 -15.92 3.49
C GLY A 255 12.47 -15.71 4.61
N THR A 256 13.53 -16.50 4.57
CA THR A 256 14.68 -16.37 5.48
C THR A 256 15.88 -15.95 4.67
N SER A 257 16.64 -15.00 5.22
CA SER A 257 17.92 -14.53 4.68
C SER A 257 19.00 -14.74 5.74
N LEU A 258 20.15 -15.21 5.29
CA LEU A 258 21.37 -15.33 6.07
C LEU A 258 22.46 -14.58 5.32
N GLY A 259 23.14 -13.67 6.00
CA GLY A 259 24.35 -13.01 5.52
C GLY A 259 25.47 -13.21 6.51
N LEU A 260 26.66 -13.52 6.01
CA LEU A 260 27.89 -13.61 6.78
C LEU A 260 28.88 -12.64 6.16
N TYR A 261 29.71 -11.97 6.97
CA TYR A 261 30.78 -11.16 6.42
C TYR A 261 32.02 -11.20 7.29
N ALA A 262 33.16 -10.94 6.65
CA ALA A 262 34.44 -10.72 7.31
C ALA A 262 35.17 -9.60 6.58
N VAL A 263 35.66 -8.62 7.32
CA VAL A 263 36.44 -7.50 6.80
C VAL A 263 37.67 -7.30 7.67
N ASP A 264 38.77 -6.88 7.07
CA ASP A 264 40.00 -6.51 7.77
C ASP A 264 40.57 -5.20 7.19
N THR A 265 40.97 -4.32 8.10
CA THR A 265 41.78 -3.14 7.84
C THR A 265 43.18 -3.41 8.37
N TRP A 266 44.11 -3.67 7.46
CA TRP A 266 45.48 -4.05 7.80
C TRP A 266 46.47 -2.94 7.47
N ARG A 267 47.12 -2.41 8.52
CA ARG A 267 48.24 -1.47 8.36
C ARG A 267 49.54 -2.24 8.08
N VAL A 268 49.74 -2.62 6.82
CA VAL A 268 50.90 -3.39 6.35
C VAL A 268 52.21 -2.64 6.62
N MET A 269 52.22 -1.32 6.37
CA MET A 269 53.37 -0.44 6.58
C MET A 269 52.90 0.90 7.18
N PRO A 270 53.79 1.74 7.75
CA PRO A 270 53.39 3.01 8.36
C PRO A 270 52.56 3.93 7.45
N LYS A 271 52.76 3.83 6.12
CA LYS A 271 52.07 4.61 5.08
C LYS A 271 51.22 3.76 4.12
N LEU A 272 51.02 2.46 4.39
CA LEU A 272 50.21 1.57 3.56
C LEU A 272 49.19 0.82 4.42
N THR A 273 47.92 1.04 4.11
CA THR A 273 46.79 0.32 4.70
C THR A 273 46.04 -0.40 3.59
N VAL A 274 45.76 -1.68 3.79
CA VAL A 274 44.97 -2.51 2.88
C VAL A 274 43.64 -2.84 3.55
N ASN A 275 42.55 -2.66 2.83
CA ASN A 275 41.20 -3.02 3.28
C ASN A 275 40.68 -4.12 2.37
N TYR A 276 40.24 -5.23 2.94
CA TYR A 276 39.64 -6.33 2.19
C TYR A 276 38.53 -6.98 2.99
N GLY A 277 37.62 -7.66 2.29
CA GLY A 277 36.55 -8.40 2.93
C GLY A 277 35.67 -9.18 1.97
N LEU A 278 34.80 -10.00 2.56
CA LEU A 278 33.86 -10.89 1.91
C LEU A 278 32.48 -10.74 2.58
N ARG A 279 31.40 -10.84 1.80
CA ARG A 279 30.02 -10.88 2.27
C ARG A 279 29.19 -11.84 1.43
#